data_AF-A0A1T1AUW3-F1
#
_entry.id   AF-A0A1T1AUW3-F1
#
_cell.length_a   1.000
_cell.length_b   1.000
_cell.length_c   1.000
_cell.angle_alpha   90.00
_cell.angle_beta   90.00
_cell.angle_gamma   90.00
#
_symmetry.space_group_name_H-M   'P 1'
#
loop_
_entity.id
_entity.type
_entity.pdbx_description
1 polymer ?
#
loop_
_entity_poly.entity_id
_entity_poly.type
_entity_poly.pdbx_seq_one_letter_code
_entity_poly.pdbx_strand_id
1 'polypeptide(L)'
;MDIVKTITDWPVIVQGALGSALFWAILEIGQRGVRKFAARLGSDKKTANWFALAAHETSGEVGAQARFFCLYGAMHYVLKGLVVTVLSWAVSPLLDIFAAVGYLIATYFFFRALAFVPHTASLGPIAERRQRFKESIAEMKSRQDKEEASTTKNAL
;
A
#
# COMPACT_ATOMS: atom_id res chain seq x y z
N MET A 1 39.54 15.02 9.10
CA MET A 1 38.98 16.39 9.12
C MET A 1 37.53 16.28 9.52
N ASP A 2 37.11 17.06 10.50
CA ASP A 2 35.77 17.00 11.08
C ASP A 2 34.81 17.79 10.18
N ILE A 3 34.10 17.11 9.28
CA ILE A 3 33.24 17.73 8.24
C ILE A 3 32.24 18.70 8.86
N VAL A 4 31.77 18.39 10.06
CA VAL A 4 30.84 19.24 10.82
C VAL A 4 31.47 20.60 11.13
N LYS A 5 32.75 20.63 11.54
CA LYS A 5 33.47 21.88 11.84
C LYS A 5 33.66 22.75 10.60
N THR A 6 34.04 22.12 9.49
CA THR A 6 34.22 22.84 8.22
C THR A 6 32.92 23.49 7.72
N ILE A 7 31.77 22.84 7.94
CA ILE A 7 30.46 23.40 7.58
C ILE A 7 30.05 24.50 8.57
N THR A 8 30.33 24.36 9.87
CA THR A 8 30.02 25.39 10.88
C THR A 8 30.87 26.66 10.76
N ASP A 9 32.01 26.59 10.08
CA ASP A 9 32.88 27.74 9.84
C ASP A 9 32.49 28.56 8.59
N TRP A 10 31.50 28.10 7.82
CA TRP A 10 31.01 28.83 6.66
C TRP A 10 30.20 30.08 7.03
N PRO A 11 30.12 31.08 6.14
CA PRO A 11 29.29 32.26 6.38
C PRO A 11 27.84 31.87 6.69
N VAL A 12 27.23 32.55 7.67
CA VAL A 12 25.86 32.27 8.17
C VAL A 12 24.83 32.18 7.03
N ILE A 13 24.99 33.00 5.99
CA ILE A 13 24.12 33.00 4.80
C ILE A 13 24.22 31.66 4.03
N VAL A 14 25.43 31.11 3.88
CA VAL A 14 25.68 29.85 3.17
C VAL A 14 25.13 28.66 3.98
N GLN A 15 25.26 28.70 5.31
CA GLN A 15 24.65 27.71 6.20
C GLN A 15 23.12 27.76 6.14
N GLY A 16 22.52 28.95 6.13
CA GLY A 16 21.07 29.12 5.97
C GLY A 16 20.56 28.60 4.62
N ALA A 17 21.31 28.87 3.54
CA ALA A 17 20.99 28.36 2.21
C ALA A 17 21.10 26.82 2.13
N LEU A 18 22.15 26.23 2.71
CA LEU A 18 22.28 24.77 2.78
C LEU A 18 21.20 24.11 3.63
N GLY A 19 20.87 24.69 4.79
CA GLY A 19 19.82 24.18 5.67
C GLY A 19 18.45 24.20 4.99
N SER A 20 18.12 25.29 4.30
CA SER A 20 16.87 25.41 3.54
C SER A 20 16.83 24.50 2.31
N ALA A 21 17.95 24.32 1.60
CA ALA A 21 18.05 23.36 0.51
C ALA A 21 17.89 21.91 0.98
N LEU A 22 18.51 21.53 2.10
CA LEU A 22 18.38 20.19 2.69
C LEU A 22 16.95 19.96 3.18
N PHE A 23 16.35 20.94 3.84
CA PHE A 23 14.96 20.87 4.27
C PHE A 23 14.00 20.72 3.09
N TRP A 24 14.20 21.49 2.02
CA TRP A 24 13.43 21.35 0.79
C TRP A 24 13.60 19.97 0.15
N ALA A 25 14.82 19.45 0.09
CA ALA A 25 15.08 18.11 -0.45
C ALA A 25 14.37 17.01 0.37
N ILE A 26 14.44 17.08 1.70
CA ILE A 26 13.73 16.15 2.59
C ILE A 26 12.21 16.26 2.40
N LEU A 27 11.67 17.48 2.31
CA LEU A 27 10.25 17.70 2.05
C LEU A 27 9.81 17.12 0.71
N GLU A 28 10.55 17.38 -0.36
CA GLU A 28 10.22 16.90 -1.70
C GLU A 28 10.24 15.36 -1.75
N ILE A 29 11.23 14.72 -1.11
CA ILE A 29 11.30 13.26 -0.98
C ILE A 29 10.11 12.74 -0.17
N GLY A 30 9.80 13.36 0.97
CA GLY A 30 8.67 13.00 1.82
C GLY A 30 7.34 13.09 1.08
N GLN A 31 7.09 14.20 0.38
CA GLN A 31 5.85 14.43 -0.37
C GLN A 31 5.69 13.44 -1.53
N ARG A 32 6.76 13.20 -2.31
CA ARG A 32 6.73 12.20 -3.39
C ARG A 32 6.51 10.80 -2.85
N GLY A 33 7.12 10.48 -1.71
CA GLY A 33 6.90 9.23 -0.98
C GLY A 33 5.43 9.09 -0.62
N VAL A 34 4.87 10.04 0.14
CA VAL A 34 3.47 10.02 0.59
C VAL A 34 2.50 9.89 -0.58
N ARG A 35 2.69 10.62 -1.68
CA ARG A 35 1.83 10.50 -2.87
C ARG A 35 1.87 9.11 -3.49
N LYS A 36 3.06 8.51 -3.65
CA LYS A 36 3.20 7.14 -4.18
C LYS A 36 2.58 6.12 -3.24
N PHE A 37 2.80 6.26 -1.93
CA PHE A 37 2.21 5.38 -0.93
C PHE A 37 0.68 5.50 -0.89
N ALA A 38 0.13 6.71 -0.94
CA ALA A 38 -1.31 6.95 -0.97
C ALA A 38 -1.97 6.37 -2.23
N ALA A 39 -1.37 6.58 -3.40
CA ALA A 39 -1.88 6.04 -4.66
C ALA A 39 -1.90 4.50 -4.65
N ARG A 40 -0.81 3.88 -4.15
CA ARG A 40 -0.70 2.42 -4.05
C ARG A 40 -1.66 1.82 -3.02
N LEU A 41 -1.82 2.49 -1.88
CA LEU A 41 -2.81 2.12 -0.88
C LEU A 41 -4.24 2.19 -1.45
N GLY A 42 -4.53 3.18 -2.29
CA GLY A 42 -5.80 3.32 -2.98
C GLY A 42 -6.09 2.17 -3.95
N SER A 43 -5.11 1.75 -4.77
CA SER A 43 -5.29 0.62 -5.70
C SER A 43 -5.47 -0.70 -4.96
N ASP A 44 -4.65 -0.95 -3.94
CA ASP A 44 -4.70 -2.18 -3.15
C ASP A 44 -6.03 -2.29 -2.40
N LYS A 45 -6.55 -1.16 -1.89
CA LYS A 45 -7.87 -1.10 -1.26
C LYS A 45 -8.98 -1.49 -2.23
N LYS A 46 -8.94 -1.04 -3.49
CA LYS A 46 -9.95 -1.43 -4.50
C LYS A 46 -9.95 -2.94 -4.74
N THR A 47 -8.77 -3.53 -4.90
CA THR A 47 -8.62 -4.98 -5.11
C THR A 47 -9.13 -5.77 -3.91
N ALA A 48 -8.70 -5.41 -2.70
CA ALA A 48 -9.16 -6.07 -1.49
C ALA A 48 -10.69 -5.94 -1.30
N ASN A 49 -11.24 -4.77 -1.61
CA ASN A 49 -12.68 -4.51 -1.55
C ASN A 49 -13.47 -5.35 -2.57
N TRP A 50 -12.90 -5.58 -3.76
CA TRP A 50 -13.50 -6.44 -4.78
C TRP A 50 -13.60 -7.89 -4.31
N PHE A 51 -12.49 -8.45 -3.79
CA PHE A 51 -12.51 -9.81 -3.26
C PHE A 51 -13.43 -9.95 -2.05
N ALA A 52 -13.48 -8.94 -1.17
CA ALA A 52 -14.42 -8.93 -0.05
C ALA A 52 -15.89 -8.89 -0.50
N LEU A 53 -16.21 -8.10 -1.54
CA LEU A 53 -17.54 -8.07 -2.14
C LEU A 53 -17.89 -9.40 -2.81
N ALA A 54 -16.96 -9.98 -3.58
CA ALA A 54 -17.14 -11.28 -4.22
C ALA A 54 -17.40 -12.39 -3.19
N ALA A 55 -16.64 -12.40 -2.08
CA ALA A 55 -16.80 -13.36 -0.99
C ALA A 55 -18.17 -13.30 -0.28
N HIS A 56 -18.84 -12.14 -0.33
CA HIS A 56 -20.15 -11.89 0.28
C HIS A 56 -21.33 -12.08 -0.66
N GLU A 57 -21.23 -11.59 -1.90
CA GLU A 57 -22.36 -11.57 -2.85
C GLU A 57 -22.42 -12.83 -3.73
N THR A 58 -21.35 -13.63 -3.79
CA THR A 58 -21.36 -14.92 -4.50
C THR A 58 -21.45 -16.10 -3.53
N SER A 59 -22.35 -17.04 -3.83
CA SER A 59 -22.48 -18.32 -3.14
C SER A 59 -21.89 -19.45 -3.99
N GLY A 60 -21.48 -20.54 -3.36
CA GLY A 60 -20.84 -21.68 -4.04
C GLY A 60 -19.33 -21.54 -4.18
N GLU A 61 -18.77 -22.17 -5.21
CA GLU A 61 -17.31 -22.34 -5.39
C GLU A 61 -16.56 -21.01 -5.57
N VAL A 62 -17.15 -20.07 -6.32
CA VAL A 62 -16.57 -18.74 -6.57
C VAL A 62 -16.45 -17.93 -5.28
N GLY A 63 -17.45 -18.00 -4.39
CA GLY A 63 -17.41 -17.34 -3.09
C GLY A 63 -16.37 -17.95 -2.15
N ALA A 64 -16.20 -19.27 -2.20
CA ALA A 64 -15.15 -19.97 -1.43
C ALA A 64 -13.74 -19.58 -1.92
N GLN A 65 -13.52 -19.51 -3.24
CA GLN A 65 -12.27 -19.04 -3.82
C GLN A 65 -11.96 -17.60 -3.42
N ALA A 66 -12.94 -16.69 -3.50
CA ALA A 66 -12.76 -15.30 -3.09
C ALA A 66 -12.34 -15.17 -1.61
N ARG A 67 -12.92 -15.96 -0.70
CA ARG A 67 -12.50 -16.01 0.71
C ARG A 67 -11.08 -16.53 0.87
N PHE A 68 -10.69 -17.54 0.10
CA PHE A 68 -9.34 -18.07 0.11
C PHE A 68 -8.31 -17.01 -0.35
N PHE A 69 -8.62 -16.26 -1.41
CA PHE A 69 -7.78 -15.14 -1.86
C PHE A 69 -7.67 -14.03 -0.81
N CYS A 70 -8.77 -13.67 -0.13
CA CYS A 70 -8.73 -12.72 0.99
C CYS A 70 -7.84 -13.23 2.12
N LEU A 71 -7.99 -14.49 2.53
CA LEU A 71 -7.21 -15.09 3.60
C LEU A 71 -5.72 -15.16 3.25
N TYR A 72 -5.41 -15.61 2.04
CA TYR A 72 -4.04 -15.66 1.53
C TYR A 72 -3.42 -14.26 1.47
N GLY A 73 -4.16 -13.28 0.94
CA GLY A 73 -3.74 -11.88 0.88
C GLY A 73 -3.44 -11.31 2.25
N ALA A 74 -4.34 -11.52 3.22
CA ALA A 74 -4.14 -11.10 4.60
C ALA A 74 -2.90 -11.75 5.22
N MET A 75 -2.76 -13.08 5.08
CA MET A 75 -1.64 -13.84 5.64
C MET A 75 -0.29 -13.40 5.07
N HIS A 76 -0.23 -13.15 3.75
CA HIS A 76 0.98 -12.65 3.09
C HIS A 76 1.48 -11.33 3.69
N TYR A 77 0.57 -10.39 3.99
CA TYR A 77 0.96 -9.13 4.60
C TYR A 77 1.26 -9.26 6.10
N VAL A 78 0.57 -10.13 6.84
CA VAL A 78 0.91 -10.46 8.23
C VAL A 78 2.34 -11.00 8.31
N LEU A 79 2.69 -11.95 7.44
CA LEU A 79 4.03 -12.54 7.43
C LEU A 79 5.11 -11.49 7.15
N LYS A 80 4.88 -10.58 6.20
CA LYS A 80 5.78 -9.43 5.96
C LYS A 80 5.91 -8.53 7.19
N GLY A 81 4.80 -8.20 7.83
CA GLY A 81 4.80 -7.41 9.06
C GLY A 81 5.60 -8.07 10.18
N LEU A 82 5.44 -9.38 10.37
CA LEU A 82 6.20 -10.17 11.35
C LEU A 82 7.70 -10.20 11.03
N VAL A 83 8.08 -10.47 9.78
CA VAL A 83 9.49 -10.46 9.35
C VAL A 83 10.13 -9.09 9.63
N VAL A 84 9.45 -8.00 9.27
CA VAL A 84 9.94 -6.64 9.53
C VAL A 84 10.05 -6.37 11.03
N THR A 85 9.07 -6.80 11.83
CA THR A 85 9.08 -6.63 13.30
C THR A 85 10.27 -7.35 13.92
N VAL A 86 10.52 -8.60 13.53
CA VAL A 86 11.64 -9.41 14.04
C VAL A 86 12.97 -8.79 13.64
N LEU A 87 13.11 -8.34 12.38
CA LEU A 87 14.32 -7.65 11.92
C LEU A 87 14.55 -6.34 12.67
N SER A 88 13.49 -5.55 12.90
CA SER A 88 13.57 -4.28 13.63
C SER A 88 14.03 -4.50 15.07
N TRP A 89 13.49 -5.54 15.72
CA TRP A 89 13.90 -5.95 17.05
C TRP A 89 15.36 -6.42 17.10
N ALA A 90 15.79 -7.23 16.13
CA ALA A 90 17.17 -7.72 16.05
C ALA A 90 18.21 -6.60 15.85
N VAL A 91 17.84 -5.52 15.14
CA VAL A 91 18.72 -4.36 14.89
C VAL A 91 18.65 -3.31 16.00
N SER A 92 17.66 -3.38 16.90
CA SER A 92 17.46 -2.42 17.99
C SER A 92 18.72 -2.15 18.83
N PRO A 93 19.56 -3.15 19.19
CA PRO A 93 20.77 -2.88 19.98
C PRO A 93 21.83 -2.03 19.26
N LEU A 94 21.79 -1.95 17.92
CA LEU A 94 22.75 -1.14 17.17
C LEU A 94 22.33 0.34 17.16
N LEU A 95 21.06 0.61 16.84
CA LEU A 95 20.54 1.95 16.60
C LEU A 95 19.01 1.98 16.80
N ASP A 96 18.55 2.63 17.87
CA ASP A 96 17.12 2.70 18.24
C ASP A 96 16.23 3.32 17.15
N ILE A 97 16.77 4.28 16.38
CA ILE A 97 16.03 4.96 15.30
C ILE A 97 15.61 3.96 14.22
N PHE A 98 16.45 2.97 13.89
CA PHE A 98 16.12 1.97 12.88
C PHE A 98 15.02 1.02 13.37
N ALA A 99 15.02 0.66 14.65
CA ALA A 99 13.94 -0.12 15.24
C ALA A 99 12.60 0.63 15.18
N ALA A 100 12.59 1.92 15.55
CA ALA A 100 11.37 2.75 15.49
C ALA A 100 10.80 2.87 14.07
N VAL A 101 11.65 3.14 13.07
CA VAL A 101 11.22 3.19 11.67
C VAL A 101 10.72 1.83 11.19
N GLY A 102 11.41 0.75 11.57
CA GLY A 102 11.02 -0.60 11.22
C GLY A 102 9.68 -1.03 11.80
N TYR A 103 9.39 -0.70 13.06
CA TYR A 103 8.07 -0.95 13.67
C TYR A 103 6.95 -0.15 12.98
N LEU A 104 7.24 1.07 12.53
CA LEU A 104 6.28 1.86 11.75
C LEU A 104 5.97 1.19 10.40
N ILE A 105 6.98 0.62 9.73
CA ILE A 105 6.80 -0.16 8.50
C ILE A 105 6.02 -1.46 8.77
N ALA A 106 6.31 -2.16 9.87
CA ALA A 106 5.56 -3.37 10.24
C ALA A 106 4.07 -3.06 10.48
N THR A 107 3.79 -1.96 11.18
CA THR A 107 2.43 -1.47 11.42
C THR A 107 1.69 -1.21 10.11
N TYR A 108 2.35 -0.62 9.12
CA TYR A 108 1.79 -0.46 7.78
C TYR A 108 1.37 -1.81 7.15
N PHE A 109 2.20 -2.85 7.28
CA PHE A 109 1.85 -4.18 6.75
C PHE A 109 0.67 -4.82 7.50
N PHE A 110 0.56 -4.64 8.82
CA PHE A 110 -0.59 -5.12 9.57
C PHE A 110 -1.89 -4.41 9.18
N PHE A 111 -1.88 -3.08 9.02
CA PHE A 111 -3.03 -2.35 8.49
C PHE A 111 -3.39 -2.81 7.08
N ARG A 112 -2.40 -3.13 6.25
CA ARG A 112 -2.62 -3.66 4.91
C ARG A 112 -3.22 -5.05 4.94
N ALA A 113 -2.85 -5.91 5.89
CA ALA A 113 -3.49 -7.21 6.08
C ALA A 113 -4.96 -7.07 6.47
N LEU A 114 -5.29 -6.13 7.36
CA LEU A 114 -6.67 -5.84 7.77
C LEU A 114 -7.55 -5.41 6.59
N ALA A 115 -7.00 -4.74 5.58
CA ALA A 115 -7.76 -4.35 4.40
C ALA A 115 -8.30 -5.55 3.60
N PHE A 116 -7.70 -6.74 3.72
CA PHE A 116 -8.16 -7.98 3.08
C PHE A 116 -9.18 -8.75 3.91
N VAL A 117 -9.44 -8.35 5.15
CA VAL A 117 -10.48 -8.97 5.98
C VAL A 117 -11.84 -8.43 5.50
N PRO A 118 -12.77 -9.31 5.07
CA PRO A 118 -14.07 -8.89 4.59
C PRO A 118 -14.91 -8.36 5.75
N HIS A 119 -14.87 -7.04 5.97
CA HIS A 119 -15.73 -6.37 6.94
C HIS A 119 -17.06 -5.99 6.28
N THR A 120 -18.11 -6.74 6.61
CA THR A 120 -19.49 -6.50 6.15
C THR A 120 -20.03 -5.11 6.52
N ALA A 121 -19.55 -4.55 7.64
CA ALA A 121 -20.04 -3.29 8.19
C ALA A 121 -19.54 -2.05 7.41
N SER A 122 -18.34 -2.09 6.83
CA SER A 122 -17.78 -0.93 6.11
C SER A 122 -18.25 -0.82 4.66
N LEU A 123 -18.98 -1.82 4.16
CA LEU A 123 -19.39 -1.92 2.77
C LEU A 123 -20.75 -1.26 2.47
N GLY A 124 -21.45 -0.73 3.47
CA GLY A 124 -22.74 -0.06 3.32
C GLY A 124 -23.93 -1.02 3.23
N PRO A 125 -25.15 -0.50 2.97
CA PRO A 125 -26.37 -1.28 2.83
C PRO A 125 -26.27 -2.34 1.73
N ILE A 126 -26.94 -3.49 1.91
CA ILE A 126 -26.90 -4.64 0.97
C ILE A 126 -27.19 -4.22 -0.49
N ALA A 127 -28.12 -3.29 -0.70
CA ALA A 127 -28.49 -2.79 -2.03
C ALA A 127 -27.31 -2.09 -2.73
N GLU A 128 -26.57 -1.24 -2.02
CA GLU A 128 -25.39 -0.55 -2.55
C GLU A 128 -24.25 -1.53 -2.85
N ARG A 129 -24.08 -2.57 -2.02
CA ARG A 129 -23.06 -3.62 -2.25
C ARG A 129 -23.30 -4.37 -3.55
N ARG A 130 -24.55 -4.77 -3.80
CA ARG A 130 -24.93 -5.43 -5.05
C ARG A 130 -24.72 -4.53 -6.26
N GLN A 131 -25.03 -3.24 -6.15
CA GLN A 131 -24.80 -2.29 -7.22
C GLN A 131 -23.30 -2.15 -7.53
N ARG A 132 -22.46 -1.92 -6.52
CA ARG A 132 -21.00 -1.82 -6.67
C ARG A 132 -20.39 -3.11 -7.24
N PHE A 133 -20.91 -4.27 -6.84
CA PHE A 133 -20.47 -5.55 -7.39
C PHE A 133 -20.82 -5.68 -8.88
N LYS A 134 -22.05 -5.32 -9.29
CA LYS A 134 -22.45 -5.29 -10.71
C LYS A 134 -21.60 -4.33 -11.55
N GLU A 135 -21.36 -3.12 -11.03
CA GLU A 135 -20.48 -2.13 -11.67
C GLU A 135 -19.06 -2.68 -11.86
N SER A 136 -18.52 -3.37 -10.84
CA SER A 136 -17.20 -3.98 -10.91
C SER A 136 -17.10 -5.10 -11.95
N ILE A 137 -18.14 -5.94 -12.08
CA ILE A 137 -18.18 -6.98 -13.13
C ILE A 137 -18.28 -6.35 -14.53
N ALA A 138 -19.08 -5.30 -14.69
CA ALA A 138 -19.19 -4.58 -15.96
C ALA A 138 -17.85 -3.94 -16.37
N GLU A 139 -17.13 -3.34 -15.42
CA GLU A 139 -15.80 -2.77 -15.69
C GLU A 139 -14.81 -3.85 -16.15
N MET A 140 -14.77 -5.00 -15.48
CA MET A 140 -13.87 -6.10 -15.87
C MET A 140 -14.19 -6.66 -17.26
N LYS A 141 -15.47 -6.88 -17.58
CA LYS A 141 -15.88 -7.31 -18.92
C LYS A 141 -15.44 -6.32 -19.99
N SER A 142 -15.65 -5.02 -19.76
CA SER A 142 -15.22 -3.97 -20.69
C SER A 142 -13.70 -3.91 -20.92
N ARG A 143 -12.90 -4.40 -19.95
CA ARG A 143 -11.45 -4.51 -20.10
C ARG A 143 -11.06 -5.75 -20.89
N GLN A 144 -11.69 -6.89 -20.63
CA GLN A 144 -11.49 -8.11 -21.42
C GLN A 144 -11.82 -7.87 -22.90
N ASP A 145 -12.97 -7.26 -23.20
CA ASP A 145 -13.39 -6.97 -24.57
C ASP A 145 -12.38 -6.06 -25.30
N LYS A 146 -11.74 -5.11 -24.59
CA LYS A 146 -10.70 -4.23 -25.13
C LYS A 146 -9.37 -4.95 -25.36
N GLU A 147 -8.98 -5.85 -24.47
CA GLU A 147 -7.77 -6.66 -24.60
C GLU A 147 -7.90 -7.66 -25.76
N GLU A 148 -9.06 -8.29 -25.93
CA GLU A 148 -9.39 -9.16 -27.06
C GLU A 148 -9.40 -8.40 -28.39
N ALA A 149 -9.97 -7.19 -28.42
CA ALA A 149 -9.96 -6.34 -29.61
C ALA A 149 -8.53 -5.87 -29.98
N SER A 150 -7.67 -5.63 -28.99
CA SER A 150 -6.27 -5.22 -29.23
C SER A 150 -5.39 -6.38 -29.70
N THR A 151 -5.59 -7.59 -29.18
CA THR A 151 -4.84 -8.78 -29.62
C THR A 151 -5.25 -9.20 -31.02
N THR A 152 -6.53 -9.09 -31.38
CA THR A 152 -7.03 -9.37 -32.74
C THR A 152 -6.45 -8.37 -33.77
N LYS A 153 -6.26 -7.10 -33.40
CA LYS A 153 -5.64 -6.08 -34.28
C LYS A 153 -4.15 -6.26 -34.51
N ASN A 154 -3.42 -6.90 -33.59
CA ASN A 154 -1.99 -7.15 -33.73
C ASN A 154 -1.68 -8.49 -34.45
N ALA A 155 -2.72 -9.30 -34.72
CA ALA A 155 -2.61 -10.58 -35.42
C ALA A 155 -2.97 -10.48 -36.92
N LEU A 156 -3.43 -9.30 -37.38
CA LEU A 156 -3.71 -8.94 -38.78
C LEU A 156 -2.62 -8.02 -39.32
#